data_AF-A0A1F7Q6L4-F1
#
_entry.id   AF-A0A1F7Q6L4-F1
#
_cell.length_a   1.000
_cell.length_b   1.000
_cell.length_c   1.000
_cell.angle_alpha   90.00
_cell.angle_beta   90.00
_cell.angle_gamma   90.00
#
_symmetry.space_group_name_H-M   'P 1'
#
loop_
_entity.id
_entity.type
_entity.pdbx_description
1 polymer ?
#
loop_
_entity_poly.entity_id
_entity_poly.type
_entity_poly.pdbx_seq_one_letter_code
_entity_poly.pdbx_strand_id
1 'polypeptide(L)' 'MAETWEVLTLRGLAATDERAQEFTGTLVIHRAGSAEPVESVQVSVKRTVLAELHETLGRLLARSTGLRGSPGGKGR' A
#
# COMPACT_ATOMS: atom_id res chain seq x y z
N MET A 1 -8.26 0.41 -24.91
CA MET A 1 -7.69 -0.38 -23.78
C MET A 1 -7.36 0.61 -22.68
N ALA A 2 -7.69 0.31 -21.42
CA ALA A 2 -7.33 1.20 -20.32
C ALA A 2 -5.82 1.19 -20.16
N GLU A 3 -5.25 2.37 -19.96
CA GLU A 3 -3.83 2.51 -19.68
C GLU A 3 -3.48 1.82 -18.35
N THR A 4 -2.43 1.01 -18.34
CA THR A 4 -1.97 0.28 -17.14
C THR A 4 -0.71 0.94 -16.59
N TRP A 5 -0.68 1.11 -15.28
CA TRP A 5 0.42 1.71 -14.53
C TRP A 5 0.97 0.71 -13.52
N GLU A 6 2.28 0.76 -13.31
CA GLU A 6 3.00 -0.04 -12.33
C GLU A 6 3.31 0.83 -11.10
N VAL A 7 2.96 0.33 -9.92
CA VAL A 7 3.30 0.97 -8.64
C VAL A 7 4.70 0.53 -8.25
N LEU A 8 5.64 1.47 -8.20
CA LEU A 8 7.02 1.20 -7.83
C LEU A 8 7.23 1.29 -6.33
N THR A 9 6.79 2.39 -5.72
CA THR A 9 6.96 2.62 -4.28
C THR A 9 6.05 3.74 -3.77
N LEU A 10 5.81 3.75 -2.47
CA LEU A 10 5.18 4.85 -1.75
C LEU A 10 6.22 5.43 -0.78
N ARG A 11 6.62 6.68 -1.01
CA ARG A 11 7.67 7.36 -0.23
C ARG A 11 7.08 8.35 0.75
N GLY A 12 7.65 8.39 1.95
CA GLY A 12 7.39 9.44 2.93
C GLY A 12 5.94 9.53 3.39
N LEU A 13 5.18 8.43 3.34
CA LEU A 13 3.81 8.42 3.88
C LEU A 13 3.87 8.67 5.38
N ALA A 14 3.44 9.85 5.82
CA ALA A 14 3.57 10.29 7.20
C ALA A 14 2.28 10.94 7.70
N ALA A 15 2.06 10.82 9.00
CA ALA A 15 1.03 11.56 9.72
C ALA A 15 1.62 12.86 10.27
N THR A 16 0.80 13.90 10.39
CA THR A 16 1.18 15.14 11.09
C THR A 16 1.25 14.95 12.61
N ASP A 17 0.47 14.01 13.15
CA ASP A 17 0.37 13.68 14.57
C ASP A 17 -0.36 12.34 14.81
N GLU A 18 -0.43 11.88 16.05
CA GLU A 18 -1.05 10.59 16.42
C GLU A 18 -2.55 10.48 16.08
N ARG A 19 -3.26 11.60 16.07
CA ARG A 19 -4.70 11.70 15.80
C ARG A 19 -5.00 12.03 14.33
N ALA A 20 -3.98 12.16 13.49
CA ALA A 20 -4.13 12.54 12.09
C ALA A 20 -5.12 11.62 11.35
N GLN A 21 -6.07 12.20 10.63
CA GLN A 21 -7.02 11.42 9.82
C GLN A 21 -6.60 11.31 8.36
N GLU A 22 -5.54 12.02 7.99
CA GLU A 22 -4.95 12.05 6.65
C GLU A 22 -3.44 11.93 6.74
N PHE A 23 -2.87 11.26 5.75
CA PHE A 23 -1.45 10.96 5.65
C PHE A 23 -0.97 11.39 4.27
N THR A 24 0.08 12.18 4.21
CA THR A 24 0.62 12.69 2.95
C THR A 24 1.87 11.93 2.57
N GLY A 25 2.09 11.74 1.27
CA GLY A 25 3.27 11.04 0.75
C GLY A 25 3.38 11.18 -0.76
N THR A 26 4.32 10.45 -1.35
CA THR A 26 4.56 10.45 -2.80
C THR A 26 4.43 9.04 -3.34
N LEU A 27 3.44 8.82 -4.21
CA LEU A 27 3.31 7.59 -4.97
C LEU A 27 4.18 7.68 -6.23
N VAL A 28 5.03 6.68 -6.41
CA VAL A 28 5.95 6.58 -7.54
C VAL A 28 5.43 5.51 -8.49
N ILE A 29 5.10 5.90 -9.72
CA ILE A 29 4.51 5.03 -10.73
C ILE A 29 5.20 5.21 -12.08
N HIS A 30 4.99 4.26 -12.99
CA HIS A 30 5.35 4.40 -14.40
C HIS A 30 4.37 3.62 -15.27
N ARG A 31 4.39 3.91 -16.57
CA ARG A 31 3.62 3.13 -17.56
C ARG A 31 4.14 1.69 -17.56
N ALA A 32 3.23 0.72 -17.59
CA ALA A 32 3.61 -0.69 -17.60
C ALA A 32 4.59 -1.01 -18.74
N GLY A 33 5.73 -1.61 -18.41
CA GLY A 33 6.79 -1.95 -19.37
C GLY A 33 7.66 -0.78 -19.84
N SER A 34 7.50 0.41 -19.26
CA SER A 34 8.35 1.56 -19.55
C SER A 34 9.66 1.52 -18.75
N ALA A 35 10.78 1.78 -19.41
CA ALA A 35 12.09 1.85 -18.77
C ALA A 35 12.37 3.21 -18.10
N GLU A 36 11.66 4.28 -18.48
CA GLU A 36 11.63 5.66 -17.91
C GLU A 36 10.59 6.52 -18.70
N PRO A 37 9.96 7.59 -18.14
CA PRO A 37 10.25 8.22 -16.85
C PRO A 37 9.26 7.83 -15.73
N VAL A 38 9.77 7.95 -14.51
CA VAL A 38 9.04 7.76 -13.25
C VAL A 38 8.14 8.96 -12.96
N GLU A 39 6.84 8.75 -12.84
CA GLU A 39 5.89 9.76 -12.39
C GLU A 39 5.78 9.74 -10.86
N SER A 40 5.89 10.92 -10.26
CA SER A 40 5.78 11.11 -8.81
C SER A 40 4.53 11.93 -8.51
N VAL A 41 3.55 11.30 -7.87
CA VAL A 41 2.25 11.91 -7.54
C VAL A 41 2.18 12.16 -6.04
N GLN A 42 1.93 13.40 -5.64
CA GLN A 42 1.59 13.71 -4.24
C GLN A 42 0.22 13.11 -3.91
N VAL A 43 0.15 12.36 -2.82
CA VAL A 43 -1.08 11.72 -2.37
C VAL A 43 -1.41 12.15 -0.95
N SER A 44 -2.70 12.32 -0.67
CA SER A 44 -3.27 12.32 0.68
C SER A 44 -4.13 11.08 0.81
N VAL A 45 -3.90 10.29 1.86
CA VAL A 45 -4.61 9.04 2.12
C VAL A 45 -5.30 9.13 3.47
N LYS A 46 -6.59 8.83 3.50
CA LYS A 46 -7.36 8.80 4.75
C LYS A 46 -6.97 7.61 5.61
N ARG A 47 -7.02 7.76 6.93
CA ARG A 47 -6.75 6.68 7.90
C ARG A 47 -7.58 5.42 7.62
N THR A 48 -8.86 5.60 7.30
CA THR A 48 -9.77 4.48 7.01
C THR A 48 -9.32 3.67 5.80
N VAL A 49 -8.82 4.33 4.77
CA VAL A 49 -8.27 3.69 3.56
C VAL A 49 -6.99 2.93 3.89
N LEU A 50 -6.10 3.49 4.73
CA LEU A 50 -4.89 2.77 5.16
C LEU A 50 -5.21 1.50 5.96
N ALA A 51 -6.21 1.56 6.84
CA ALA A 51 -6.66 0.39 7.59
C ALA A 51 -7.21 -0.70 6.66
N GLU A 52 -8.05 -0.33 5.70
CA GLU A 52 -8.61 -1.25 4.71
C GLU A 52 -7.52 -1.87 3.80
N LEU A 53 -6.56 -1.05 3.36
CA LEU A 53 -5.41 -1.52 2.58
C LEU A 53 -4.55 -2.50 3.37
N HIS A 54 -4.26 -2.21 4.65
CA HIS A 54 -3.49 -3.11 5.51
C HIS A 54 -4.17 -4.48 5.61
N GLU A 55 -5.47 -4.52 5.89
CA GLU A 55 -6.21 -5.79 5.96
C GLU A 55 -6.21 -6.54 4.62
N THR A 56 -6.44 -5.82 3.52
CA THR A 56 -6.56 -6.42 2.20
C THR A 56 -5.23 -6.98 1.72
N LEU A 57 -4.15 -6.20 1.85
CA LEU A 57 -2.79 -6.63 1.50
C LEU A 57 -2.32 -7.76 2.42
N GLY A 58 -2.58 -7.70 3.72
CA GLY A 58 -2.24 -8.77 4.66
C GLY A 58 -2.87 -10.10 4.28
N ARG A 59 -4.18 -10.11 3.96
CA ARG A 59 -4.89 -11.31 3.49
C ARG A 59 -4.33 -11.81 2.15
N LEU A 60 -4.02 -10.91 1.22
CA LEU A 60 -3.48 -11.27 -0.09
C LEU A 60 -2.09 -11.92 0.04
N LEU A 61 -1.21 -11.30 0.82
CA LEU A 61 0.16 -11.77 1.05
C LEU A 61 0.19 -13.11 1.77
N ALA A 62 -0.67 -13.31 2.79
CA ALA A 62 -0.78 -14.60 3.48
C ALA A 62 -1.14 -15.73 2.51
N ARG A 63 -2.03 -15.48 1.54
CA ARG A 63 -2.39 -16.44 0.50
C ARG A 63 -1.27 -16.65 -0.52
N SER A 64 -0.60 -15.59 -0.98
CA SER A 64 0.41 -15.69 -2.04
C SER A 64 1.71 -16.34 -1.57
N THR A 65 2.04 -16.22 -0.29
CA THR A 65 3.26 -16.78 0.32
C THR A 65 3.06 -18.16 0.94
N GLY A 66 1.83 -18.68 0.97
CA GLY A 66 1.52 -19.98 1.57
C GLY A 66 1.68 -20.02 3.10
N LEU A 67 1.74 -18.86 3.77
CA LEU A 67 1.78 -18.78 5.23
C LEU A 67 0.45 -19.29 5.81
N ARG A 68 0.38 -20.60 6.06
CA ARG A 68 -0.60 -21.23 6.95
C ARG A 68 -0.30 -20.81 8.39
N GLY A 69 -0.56 -19.56 8.75
CA GLY A 69 -0.27 -19.02 10.07
C GLY A 69 -1.35 -18.06 10.53
N SER A 70 -2.47 -18.62 10.98
CA SER A 70 -3.55 -17.89 11.65
C SER A 70 -3.04 -17.04 12.82
N PRO A 71 -3.48 -15.78 12.99
CA PRO A 71 -3.29 -15.06 14.25
C PRO A 71 -4.28 -15.63 15.27
N GLY A 72 -3.91 -16.71 15.97
CA GLY A 72 -4.80 -17.30 16.97
C GLY A 72 -4.46 -18.68 17.52
N GLY A 73 -3.22 -19.15 17.40
CA GLY A 73 -2.79 -20.40 18.04
C GLY A 73 -2.57 -20.22 19.54
N LYS A 74 -3.65 -20.18 20.34
CA LYS A 74 -3.58 -20.33 21.80
C LYS A 74 -3.17 -21.78 22.10
N GLY A 75 -1.86 -22.00 22.27
CA GLY A 75 -1.31 -23.25 22.78
C GLY A 75 -1.76 -23.47 24.22
N ARG A 76 -2.37 -24.63 24.45
CA ARG A 76 -2.68 -25.20 25.77
C ARG A 76 -1.40 -25.61 26.48
#